data_AF-A0A7V4WVX6-F1
#
_entry.id   AF-A0A7V4WVX6-F1
#
_cell.length_a   1.000
_cell.length_b   1.000
_cell.length_c   1.000
_cell.angle_alpha   90.00
_cell.angle_beta   90.00
_cell.angle_gamma   90.00
#
_symmetry.space_group_name_H-M   'P 1'
#
loop_
_entity.id
_entity.type
_entity.pdbx_description
1 polymer ?
#
loop_
_entity_poly.entity_id
_entity_poly.type
_entity_poly.pdbx_seq_one_letter_code
_entity_poly.pdbx_strand_id
1 'polypeptide(L)'
;MDKETLDLLYRSFDETLSADEMTRLQKALSVSSELRQEQERLRFMRERIKNLPDTSFGKDFAGKVMTALEKDNVPDKEEIFLHIFSRFVRPTAIAAAVLLTGIVTYNLSRADVITWETVLGLHQTSLEEVFDPAQYLTVEGEQ
;
A
#
# COMPACT_ATOMS: atom_id res chain seq x y z
N MET A 1 20.34 10.66 -39.72
CA MET A 1 19.06 11.29 -40.07
C MET A 1 18.91 12.67 -39.44
N ASP A 2 18.48 13.67 -40.20
CA ASP A 2 18.25 15.04 -39.71
C ASP A 2 16.89 15.17 -39.00
N LYS A 3 16.84 15.95 -37.91
CA LYS A 3 15.63 16.04 -37.06
C LYS A 3 14.52 16.85 -37.71
N GLU A 4 14.87 17.89 -38.46
CA GLU A 4 13.90 18.77 -39.13
C GLU A 4 13.18 18.03 -40.25
N THR A 5 13.92 17.27 -41.06
CA THR A 5 13.32 16.41 -42.12
C THR A 5 12.47 15.28 -41.58
N LEU A 6 12.80 14.72 -40.40
CA LEU A 6 11.98 13.72 -39.73
C LEU A 6 10.65 14.32 -39.23
N ASP A 7 10.69 15.52 -38.66
CA ASP A 7 9.50 16.24 -38.21
C ASP A 7 8.55 16.53 -39.39
N LEU A 8 9.10 17.01 -40.51
CA LEU A 8 8.35 17.20 -41.75
C LEU A 8 7.72 15.89 -42.24
N LEU A 9 8.45 14.76 -42.15
CA LEU A 9 7.90 13.46 -42.51
C LEU A 9 6.71 13.09 -41.62
N TYR A 10 6.80 13.25 -40.30
CA TYR A 10 5.68 12.94 -39.40
C TYR A 10 4.47 13.85 -39.65
N ARG A 11 4.70 15.17 -39.75
CA ARG A 11 3.66 16.15 -40.06
C ARG A 11 2.96 15.85 -41.39
N SER A 12 3.69 15.39 -42.41
CA SER A 12 3.13 15.06 -43.73
C SER A 12 2.02 14.00 -43.71
N PHE A 13 1.95 13.17 -42.67
CA PHE A 13 0.91 12.17 -42.54
C PHE A 13 -0.34 12.63 -41.78
N ASP A 14 -0.25 13.72 -41.01
CA ASP A 14 -1.32 14.21 -40.15
C ASP A 14 -1.90 15.54 -40.63
N GLU A 15 -1.12 16.31 -41.39
CA GLU A 15 -1.52 17.61 -41.94
C GLU A 15 -1.00 17.84 -43.36
N THR A 16 -1.60 18.83 -44.03
CA THR A 16 -1.17 19.26 -45.36
C THR A 16 0.02 20.21 -45.23
N LEU A 17 1.20 19.77 -45.68
CA LEU A 17 2.40 20.60 -45.73
C LEU A 17 2.27 21.72 -46.77
N SER A 18 2.97 22.84 -46.54
CA SER A 18 3.14 23.88 -47.57
C SER A 18 3.96 23.36 -48.76
N ALA A 19 3.86 24.04 -49.91
CA ALA A 19 4.59 23.64 -51.12
C ALA A 19 6.12 23.62 -50.91
N ASP A 20 6.64 24.56 -50.12
CA ASP A 20 8.07 24.66 -49.81
C ASP A 20 8.52 23.50 -48.91
N GLU A 21 7.75 23.18 -47.87
CA GLU A 21 8.00 22.06 -46.95
C GLU A 21 7.94 20.72 -47.70
N MET A 22 6.95 20.53 -48.57
CA MET A 22 6.82 19.32 -49.38
C MET A 22 8.00 19.13 -50.32
N THR A 23 8.48 20.23 -50.92
CA THR A 23 9.67 20.19 -51.79
C THR A 23 10.93 19.82 -50.99
N ARG A 24 11.09 20.36 -49.78
CA ARG A 24 12.19 19.99 -48.88
C ARG A 24 12.13 18.51 -48.48
N LEU A 25 10.95 18.02 -48.12
CA LEU A 25 10.73 16.61 -47.76
C LEU A 25 11.03 15.67 -48.93
N GLN A 26 10.56 15.98 -50.14
CA GLN A 26 10.85 15.17 -51.33
C GLN A 26 12.35 15.13 -51.64
N LYS A 27 13.05 16.27 -51.50
CA LYS A 27 14.50 16.33 -51.67
C LYS A 27 15.22 15.49 -50.60
N ALA A 28 14.75 15.50 -49.36
CA ALA A 28 15.31 14.67 -48.30
C ALA A 28 15.08 13.17 -48.56
N LEU A 29 13.88 12.80 -49.04
CA LEU A 29 13.52 11.42 -49.38
C LEU A 29 14.30 10.88 -50.59
N SER A 30 14.67 11.72 -51.55
CA SER A 30 15.45 11.28 -52.71
C SER A 30 16.91 10.97 -52.36
N VAL A 31 17.46 11.64 -51.36
CA VAL A 31 18.85 11.47 -50.91
C VAL A 31 18.99 10.39 -49.84
N SER A 32 18.03 10.30 -48.91
CA SER A 32 18.13 9.41 -47.76
C SER A 32 17.36 8.09 -47.95
N SER A 33 18.08 6.96 -47.94
CA SER A 33 17.46 5.63 -47.88
C SER A 33 16.80 5.36 -46.53
N GLU A 34 17.40 5.82 -45.43
CA GLU A 34 16.86 5.70 -44.07
C GLU A 34 15.49 6.37 -43.96
N LEU A 35 15.35 7.59 -44.50
CA LEU A 35 14.10 8.34 -44.43
C LEU A 35 12.97 7.66 -45.22
N ARG A 36 13.31 7.02 -46.36
CA ARG A 36 12.36 6.21 -47.14
C ARG A 36 11.93 4.95 -46.40
N GLN A 37 12.85 4.28 -45.71
CA GLN A 37 12.51 3.12 -44.88
C GLN A 37 11.57 3.52 -43.73
N GLU A 38 11.82 4.65 -43.09
CA GLU A 38 10.94 5.16 -42.03
C GLU A 38 9.56 5.54 -42.59
N GLN A 39 9.50 6.21 -43.76
CA GLN A 39 8.24 6.51 -44.42
C GLN A 39 7.41 5.25 -44.70
N GLU A 40 8.05 4.19 -45.21
CA GLU A 40 7.39 2.93 -45.51
C GLU A 40 6.93 2.23 -44.22
N ARG A 41 7.76 2.23 -43.17
CA ARG A 41 7.41 1.69 -41.85
C ARG A 41 6.16 2.37 -41.29
N LEU A 42 6.10 3.70 -41.36
CA LEU A 42 4.96 4.49 -40.88
C LEU A 42 3.71 4.22 -41.70
N ARG A 43 3.83 4.12 -43.03
CA ARG A 43 2.71 3.78 -43.93
C ARG A 43 2.16 2.40 -43.58
N PHE A 44 3.03 1.40 -43.46
CA PHE A 44 2.65 0.03 -43.11
C PHE A 44 1.93 -0.04 -41.75
N MET A 45 2.45 0.66 -40.73
CA MET A 45 1.80 0.71 -39.41
C MET A 45 0.42 1.36 -39.47
N ARG A 46 0.29 2.48 -40.18
CA ARG A 46 -1.00 3.19 -40.33
C ARG A 46 -2.02 2.36 -41.08
N GLU A 47 -1.62 1.70 -42.17
CA GLU A 47 -2.49 0.77 -42.90
C GLU A 47 -2.92 -0.40 -42.01
N ARG A 48 -1.99 -0.98 -41.25
CA ARG A 48 -2.32 -2.05 -40.31
C ARG A 48 -3.35 -1.61 -39.29
N ILE A 49 -3.21 -0.41 -38.71
CA ILE A 49 -4.17 0.14 -37.75
C ILE A 49 -5.54 0.39 -38.40
N LYS A 50 -5.56 0.97 -39.61
CA LYS A 50 -6.81 1.19 -40.37
C LYS A 50 -7.54 -0.11 -40.70
N ASN A 51 -6.79 -1.19 -40.91
CA ASN A 51 -7.33 -2.51 -41.24
C ASN A 51 -7.56 -3.39 -40.00
N LEU A 52 -7.32 -2.88 -38.79
CA LEU A 52 -7.74 -3.61 -37.60
C LEU A 52 -9.28 -3.67 -37.58
N PRO A 53 -9.87 -4.83 -37.22
CA PRO A 53 -11.30 -4.91 -37.04
C PRO A 53 -11.74 -3.88 -35.99
N ASP A 54 -12.88 -3.22 -36.23
CA ASP A 54 -13.48 -2.29 -35.28
C ASP A 54 -13.65 -3.00 -33.94
N THR A 55 -12.73 -2.71 -33.02
CA THR A 55 -12.69 -3.37 -31.73
C THR A 55 -13.58 -2.55 -30.82
N SER A 56 -14.82 -3.01 -30.62
CA SER A 56 -15.70 -2.41 -29.63
C SER A 56 -15.28 -2.85 -28.23
N PHE A 57 -15.49 -1.98 -27.25
CA PHE A 57 -15.35 -2.39 -25.86
C PHE A 57 -16.31 -3.55 -25.58
N GLY A 58 -15.81 -4.58 -24.90
CA GLY A 58 -16.62 -5.74 -24.54
C GLY A 58 -17.86 -5.34 -23.74
N LYS A 59 -18.91 -6.15 -23.83
CA LYS A 59 -20.11 -5.97 -23.00
C LYS A 59 -19.68 -5.85 -21.54
N ASP A 60 -20.16 -4.80 -20.86
CA ASP A 60 -19.86 -4.48 -19.47
C ASP A 60 -18.48 -3.85 -19.17
N PHE A 61 -17.81 -3.26 -20.17
CA PHE A 61 -16.61 -2.44 -19.93
C PHE A 61 -16.87 -1.31 -18.93
N ALA A 62 -17.98 -0.58 -19.11
CA ALA A 62 -18.34 0.53 -18.23
C ALA A 62 -18.55 0.07 -16.77
N GLY A 63 -19.22 -1.07 -16.55
CA GLY A 63 -19.39 -1.64 -15.22
C GLY A 63 -18.06 -1.95 -14.55
N LYS A 64 -17.13 -2.59 -15.29
CA LYS A 64 -15.79 -2.89 -14.78
C LYS A 64 -14.98 -1.63 -14.42
N VAL A 65 -15.07 -0.57 -15.22
CA VAL A 65 -14.42 0.71 -14.92
C VAL A 65 -15.01 1.33 -13.66
N MET A 66 -16.33 1.37 -13.53
CA MET A 66 -16.99 1.92 -12.34
C MET A 66 -16.63 1.14 -11.07
N THR A 67 -16.64 -0.19 -11.12
CA THR A 67 -16.22 -1.03 -9.99
C THR A 67 -14.75 -0.79 -9.62
N ALA A 68 -13.86 -0.56 -10.59
CA ALA A 68 -12.47 -0.24 -10.30
C ALA A 68 -12.34 1.11 -9.58
N LEU A 69 -13.08 2.13 -10.02
CA LEU A 69 -13.10 3.45 -9.39
C LEU A 69 -13.71 3.42 -7.97
N GLU A 70 -14.74 2.60 -7.76
CA GLU A 70 -15.34 2.41 -6.43
C GLU A 70 -14.38 1.70 -5.46
N LYS A 71 -13.59 0.73 -5.96
CA LYS A 71 -12.59 0.02 -5.15
C LYS A 71 -11.47 0.95 -4.67
N ASP A 72 -11.12 1.96 -5.45
CA ASP A 72 -10.12 2.97 -5.09
C ASP A 72 -10.69 4.05 -4.14
N ASN A 73 -12.03 4.12 -3.99
CA ASN A 73 -12.72 4.98 -3.02
C ASN A 73 -13.06 4.27 -1.70
N VAL A 74 -12.52 3.07 -1.45
CA VAL A 74 -12.67 2.43 -0.14
C VAL A 74 -11.88 3.26 0.87
N PRO A 75 -12.53 3.80 1.93
CA PRO A 75 -11.85 4.62 2.93
C PRO A 75 -10.67 3.86 3.52
N ASP A 76 -9.57 4.58 3.71
CA ASP A 76 -8.29 4.01 4.09
C ASP A 76 -8.48 3.08 5.29
N LYS A 77 -7.99 1.84 5.19
CA LYS A 77 -8.23 0.82 6.22
C LYS A 77 -7.76 1.28 7.61
N GLU A 78 -6.81 2.21 7.63
CA GLU A 78 -6.30 2.88 8.82
C GLU A 78 -7.35 3.78 9.49
N GLU A 79 -8.13 4.55 8.74
CA GLU A 79 -9.17 5.42 9.30
C GLU A 79 -10.32 4.62 9.92
N ILE A 80 -10.72 3.52 9.26
CA ILE A 80 -11.72 2.60 9.79
C ILE A 80 -11.22 1.93 11.07
N PHE A 81 -9.96 1.46 11.07
CA PHE A 81 -9.35 0.81 12.22
C PHE A 81 -9.25 1.77 13.42
N LEU A 82 -8.75 2.99 13.20
CA LEU A 82 -8.61 3.99 14.26
C LEU A 82 -9.98 4.42 14.82
N HIS A 83 -10.98 4.55 13.96
CA HIS A 83 -12.33 4.89 14.38
C HIS A 83 -12.95 3.79 15.26
N ILE A 84 -12.81 2.51 14.88
CA ILE A 84 -13.27 1.37 15.67
C ILE A 84 -12.47 1.28 16.99
N PHE A 85 -11.14 1.35 16.91
CA PHE A 85 -10.24 1.26 18.06
C PHE A 85 -10.56 2.33 19.12
N SER A 86 -10.72 3.59 18.71
CA SER A 86 -11.03 4.70 19.63
C SER A 86 -12.33 4.51 20.42
N ARG A 87 -13.31 3.79 19.85
CA ARG A 87 -14.60 3.52 20.51
C ARG A 87 -14.50 2.48 21.62
N PHE A 88 -13.57 1.52 21.49
CA PHE A 88 -13.36 0.46 22.50
C PHE A 88 -12.35 0.85 23.59
N VAL A 89 -11.39 1.72 23.27
CA VAL A 89 -10.35 2.15 24.24
C VAL A 89 -10.93 2.95 25.41
N ARG A 90 -11.94 3.79 25.20
CA ARG A 90 -12.51 4.62 26.27
C ARG A 90 -13.17 3.82 27.41
N PRO A 91 -14.11 2.89 27.15
CA PRO A 91 -14.72 2.12 28.22
C PRO A 91 -13.73 1.13 28.87
N THR A 92 -12.80 0.56 28.10
CA THR A 92 -11.79 -0.38 28.63
C THR A 92 -10.76 0.33 29.52
N ALA A 93 -10.32 1.54 29.16
CA ALA A 93 -9.42 2.33 30.00
C ALA A 93 -10.06 2.72 31.33
N ILE A 94 -11.35 3.09 31.33
CA ILE A 94 -12.09 3.40 32.57
C ILE A 94 -12.21 2.16 33.44
N ALA A 95 -12.58 1.02 32.87
CA ALA A 95 -12.68 -0.25 33.61
C ALA A 95 -11.32 -0.67 34.20
N ALA A 96 -10.24 -0.56 33.43
CA ALA A 96 -8.89 -0.85 33.90
C ALA A 96 -8.45 0.10 35.03
N ALA A 97 -8.75 1.39 34.92
CA ALA A 97 -8.43 2.36 35.96
C ALA A 97 -9.17 2.06 37.27
N VAL A 98 -10.46 1.71 37.20
CA VAL A 98 -11.25 1.31 38.36
C VAL A 98 -10.69 0.02 38.99
N LEU A 99 -10.35 -0.97 38.17
CA LEU A 99 -9.80 -2.24 38.62
C LEU A 99 -8.43 -2.06 39.29
N LEU A 100 -7.53 -1.30 38.68
CA LEU A 100 -6.23 -0.95 39.26
C LEU A 100 -6.38 -0.20 40.57
N THR A 101 -7.29 0.77 40.64
CA THR A 101 -7.59 1.51 41.87
C THR A 101 -8.10 0.57 42.97
N GLY A 102 -8.94 -0.38 42.62
CA GLY A 102 -9.44 -1.41 43.55
C GLY A 102 -8.31 -2.31 44.09
N ILE A 103 -7.42 -2.78 43.22
CA ILE A 103 -6.26 -3.59 43.62
C ILE A 103 -5.35 -2.81 44.55
N VAL A 104 -5.02 -1.57 44.20
CA VAL A 104 -4.17 -0.69 45.04
C VAL A 104 -4.84 -0.47 46.40
N THR A 105 -6.13 -0.14 46.44
CA THR A 105 -6.88 0.08 47.68
C THR A 105 -6.93 -1.17 48.55
N TYR A 106 -7.15 -2.34 47.95
CA TYR A 106 -7.15 -3.62 48.64
C TYR A 106 -5.78 -3.94 49.24
N ASN A 107 -4.71 -3.72 48.48
CA ASN A 107 -3.33 -3.91 48.96
C ASN A 107 -2.99 -2.95 50.11
N LEU A 108 -3.36 -1.66 50.01
CA LEU A 108 -3.15 -0.69 51.10
C LEU A 108 -3.90 -1.07 52.39
N SER A 109 -5.11 -1.63 52.27
CA SER A 109 -5.92 -1.97 53.45
C SER A 109 -5.41 -3.20 54.21
N ARG A 110 -4.54 -4.02 53.59
CA ARG A 110 -3.92 -5.19 54.21
C ARG A 110 -2.46 -5.00 54.60
N ALA A 111 -1.79 -3.96 54.10
CA ALA A 111 -0.38 -3.71 54.38
C ALA A 111 -0.23 -2.82 55.63
N ASP A 112 0.33 -3.37 56.71
CA ASP A 112 0.62 -2.63 57.96
C ASP A 112 1.79 -1.62 57.82
N VAL A 113 2.53 -1.63 56.70
CA VAL A 113 3.64 -0.70 56.44
C VAL A 113 3.64 -0.31 54.96
N ILE A 114 3.41 0.98 54.69
CA ILE A 114 3.31 1.50 53.32
C ILE A 114 4.71 1.84 52.80
N THR A 115 5.25 0.97 51.95
CA THR A 115 6.49 1.16 51.19
C THR A 115 6.16 1.30 49.70
N TRP A 116 6.87 2.18 48.97
CA TRP A 116 6.59 2.51 47.56
C TRP A 116 6.69 1.29 46.63
N GLU A 117 7.47 0.30 47.04
CA GLU A 117 7.70 -0.97 46.38
C GLU A 117 6.46 -1.87 46.44
N THR A 118 5.72 -1.82 47.55
CA THR A 118 4.48 -2.59 47.78
C THR A 118 3.31 -2.04 46.94
N VAL A 119 3.27 -0.72 46.71
CA VAL A 119 2.22 -0.06 45.93
C VAL A 119 2.31 -0.41 44.43
N LEU A 120 3.51 -0.63 43.91
CA LEU A 120 3.74 -1.00 42.50
C LEU A 120 3.71 -2.52 42.26
N GLY A 121 3.43 -3.33 43.28
CA GLY A 121 3.37 -4.79 43.16
C GLY A 121 4.71 -5.44 42.79
N LEU A 122 5.82 -4.73 42.97
CA LEU A 122 7.16 -5.27 42.81
C LEU A 122 7.52 -6.04 44.08
N HIS A 123 6.93 -7.22 44.26
CA HIS A 123 7.47 -8.18 45.22
C HIS A 123 8.87 -8.53 44.73
N GLN A 124 9.90 -8.04 45.44
CA GLN A 124 11.23 -8.62 45.32
C GLN A 124 11.06 -10.07 45.76
N THR A 125 10.89 -10.97 44.80
CA THR A 125 11.14 -12.38 45.01
C THR A 125 12.61 -12.45 45.35
N SER A 126 12.94 -12.48 46.64
CA SER A 126 14.29 -12.81 47.06
C SER A 126 14.58 -14.18 46.47
N LEU A 127 15.62 -14.23 45.63
CA LEU A 127 16.13 -15.45 44.96
C LEU A 127 16.35 -16.64 45.90
N GLU A 128 16.30 -16.42 47.22
CA GLU A 128 16.40 -17.42 48.28
C GLU A 128 15.21 -18.39 48.34
N GLU A 129 14.00 -18.01 47.91
CA GLU A 129 12.81 -18.88 48.01
C GLU A 129 12.67 -19.87 46.83
N VAL A 130 13.53 -19.75 45.80
CA VAL A 130 13.57 -20.69 44.66
C VAL A 130 14.44 -21.92 44.96
N PHE A 131 15.22 -21.91 46.04
CA PHE A 131 16.19 -22.97 46.38
C PHE A 131 16.00 -23.56 47.79
N ASP A 132 14.77 -23.93 48.16
CA ASP A 132 14.56 -24.83 49.31
C ASP A 132 14.33 -26.29 48.84
N PRO A 133 15.35 -27.17 48.90
CA PRO A 133 15.23 -28.56 48.47
C PRO A 133 14.48 -29.46 49.47
N ALA A 134 13.98 -28.93 50.60
CA ALA A 134 13.43 -29.76 51.68
C ALA A 134 12.01 -30.33 51.43
N GLN A 135 11.29 -29.93 50.38
CA GLN A 135 9.92 -30.41 50.14
C GLN A 135 9.80 -31.74 49.38
N TYR A 136 10.90 -32.40 49.00
CA TYR A 136 10.86 -33.66 48.25
C TYR A 136 11.02 -34.95 49.08
N LEU A 137 11.04 -34.89 50.42
CA LEU A 137 11.35 -36.07 51.26
C LEU A 137 10.20 -36.60 52.14
N THR A 138 8.94 -36.22 51.91
CA THR A 138 7.81 -36.73 52.73
C THR A 138 6.69 -37.41 51.92
N VAL A 139 6.99 -37.97 50.74
CA VAL A 139 5.99 -38.76 49.98
C VAL A 139 6.36 -40.25 49.85
N GLU A 140 7.48 -40.70 50.43
CA GLU A 140 7.86 -42.11 50.43
C GLU A 140 8.09 -42.62 51.85
N GLY A 141 7.03 -43.13 52.48
CA GLY A 141 7.14 -43.88 53.72
C GLY A 141 5.93 -43.80 54.64
N GLU A 142 4.83 -44.46 54.28
CA GLU A 142 4.11 -45.33 55.24
C GLU A 142 3.25 -46.33 54.46
N GLN A 143 3.59 -47.61 54.63
CA GLN A 143 2.74 -48.77 54.39
C GLN A 143 1.85 -48.98 55.61
#